data_AF-A0A0D6L7K4-F1
#
_entry.id   AF-A0A0D6L7K4-F1
#
_cell.length_a   1.000
_cell.length_b   1.000
_cell.length_c   1.000
_cell.angle_alpha   90.00
_cell.angle_beta   90.00
_cell.angle_gamma   90.00
#
_symmetry.space_group_name_H-M   'P 1'
#
loop_
_entity.id
_entity.type
_entity.pdbx_description
1 polymer ?
#
loop_
_entity_poly.entity_id
_entity_poly.type
_entity_poly.pdbx_seq_one_letter_code
_entity_poly.pdbx_strand_id
1 'polypeptide(L)'
;ERHQAAMTVLNGHVVVCLFADRDSPLIGLRNFIMPLRASNFHYHELKHVVIVGDLEYLRKEWKTLYNLPKISILNGSPLSRADLRAVNINLCDMCVIISARVPNTEDTTLADKEAILASLNIKAMQSMESPNR
;
A
#
# COMPACT_ATOMS: atom_id res chain seq x y z
N GLU A 1 16.95 -1.16 -0.89
CA GLU A 1 15.49 -1.18 -0.60
C GLU A 1 14.71 -0.22 -1.51
N ARG A 2 14.75 1.12 -1.32
CA ARG A 2 14.08 2.08 -2.24
C ARG A 2 14.55 2.01 -3.71
N HIS A 3 15.86 1.94 -3.92
CA HIS A 3 16.44 1.81 -5.27
C HIS A 3 16.03 0.49 -5.97
N GLN A 4 15.79 -0.59 -5.23
CA GLN A 4 15.35 -1.86 -5.81
C GLN A 4 13.89 -1.81 -6.27
N ALA A 5 13.02 -1.13 -5.50
CA ALA A 5 11.65 -0.85 -5.93
C ALA A 5 11.64 0.00 -7.21
N ALA A 6 12.46 1.07 -7.26
CA ALA A 6 12.58 1.91 -8.44
C ALA A 6 13.17 1.20 -9.67
N MET A 7 14.00 0.16 -9.48
CA MET A 7 14.55 -0.67 -10.55
C MET A 7 13.53 -1.65 -11.14
N THR A 8 12.45 -1.93 -10.41
CA THR A 8 11.38 -2.82 -10.89
C THR A 8 10.29 -1.95 -11.52
N VAL A 9 10.21 -1.94 -12.84
CA VAL A 9 9.13 -1.23 -13.54
C VAL A 9 7.82 -2.00 -13.32
N LEU A 10 7.03 -1.53 -12.37
CA LEU A 10 5.72 -2.07 -12.05
C LEU A 10 4.64 -1.27 -12.78
N ASN A 11 3.78 -1.98 -13.51
CA ASN A 11 2.62 -1.44 -14.23
C ASN A 11 1.44 -2.40 -14.05
N GLY A 12 0.21 -1.89 -13.93
CA GLY A 12 -0.98 -2.73 -13.74
C GLY A 12 -0.98 -3.49 -12.40
N HIS A 13 -0.44 -2.86 -11.36
CA HIS A 13 -0.25 -3.46 -10.04
C HIS A 13 -1.17 -2.78 -9.00
N VAL A 14 -1.24 -3.36 -7.79
CA VAL A 14 -1.99 -2.80 -6.66
C VAL A 14 -1.01 -2.27 -5.62
N VAL A 15 -1.16 -1.02 -5.21
CA VAL A 15 -0.41 -0.42 -4.10
C VAL A 15 -1.29 -0.41 -2.86
N VAL A 16 -0.80 -0.96 -1.75
CA VAL A 16 -1.47 -0.92 -0.45
C VAL A 16 -0.69 0.03 0.45
N CYS A 17 -1.24 1.22 0.66
CA CYS A 17 -0.76 2.22 1.60
C CYS A 17 -1.27 1.90 3.00
N LEU A 18 -0.39 1.42 3.87
CA LEU A 18 -0.73 0.94 5.20
C LEU A 18 -0.25 1.91 6.29
N PHE A 19 -1.20 2.43 7.06
CA PHE A 19 -0.96 3.21 8.27
C PHE A 19 -1.10 2.32 9.49
N ALA A 20 0.03 1.84 10.00
CA ALA A 20 0.07 0.97 11.16
C ALA A 20 1.46 1.02 11.80
N ASP A 21 1.50 0.83 13.11
CA ASP A 21 2.73 0.76 13.90
C ASP A 21 2.84 -0.58 14.62
N ARG A 22 3.98 -0.84 15.27
CA ARG A 22 4.22 -2.06 16.05
C ARG A 22 3.10 -2.39 17.05
N ASP A 23 2.48 -1.39 17.66
CA ASP A 23 1.42 -1.58 18.68
C ASP A 23 0.00 -1.57 18.08
N SER A 24 -0.14 -1.30 16.78
CA SER A 24 -1.45 -1.32 16.12
C SER A 24 -2.01 -2.76 16.05
N PRO A 25 -3.35 -2.94 16.19
CA PRO A 25 -4.00 -4.23 16.03
C PRO A 25 -3.83 -4.81 14.62
N LEU A 26 -3.90 -6.14 14.53
CA LEU A 26 -3.88 -6.83 13.23
C LEU A 26 -5.17 -6.56 12.48
N ILE A 27 -5.05 -6.14 11.22
CA ILE A 27 -6.20 -5.90 10.35
C ILE A 27 -6.55 -7.14 9.52
N GLY A 28 -5.60 -8.07 9.38
CA GLY A 28 -5.78 -9.29 8.59
C GLY A 28 -5.64 -9.01 7.09
N LEU A 29 -4.45 -8.57 6.66
CA LEU A 29 -4.18 -8.26 5.24
C LEU A 29 -4.45 -9.44 4.31
N ARG A 30 -4.38 -10.67 4.82
CA ARG A 30 -4.75 -11.89 4.08
C ARG A 30 -6.16 -11.83 3.51
N ASN A 31 -7.12 -11.24 4.23
CA ASN A 31 -8.52 -11.17 3.78
C ASN A 31 -8.68 -10.26 2.56
N PHE A 32 -7.80 -9.26 2.42
CA PHE A 32 -7.76 -8.39 1.25
C PHE A 32 -7.00 -9.04 0.08
N ILE A 33 -5.84 -9.66 0.35
CA ILE A 33 -4.97 -10.18 -0.71
C ILE A 33 -5.47 -11.51 -1.28
N MET A 34 -6.11 -12.36 -0.46
CA MET A 34 -6.53 -13.70 -0.89
C MET A 34 -7.52 -13.69 -2.09
N PRO A 35 -8.55 -12.83 -2.14
CA PRO A 35 -9.41 -12.71 -3.32
C PRO A 35 -8.65 -12.32 -4.60
N LEU A 36 -7.57 -11.53 -4.49
CA LEU A 36 -6.70 -11.16 -5.61
C LEU A 36 -5.77 -12.29 -6.06
N ARG A 37 -5.87 -13.47 -5.43
CA ARG A 37 -5.11 -14.70 -5.73
C ARG A 37 -6.04 -15.88 -6.01
N ALA A 38 -7.29 -15.60 -6.36
CA ALA A 38 -8.26 -16.63 -6.70
C ALA A 38 -7.78 -17.48 -7.89
N SER A 39 -8.12 -18.77 -7.88
CA SER A 39 -7.63 -19.77 -8.83
C SER A 39 -8.21 -19.65 -10.24
N ASN A 40 -9.17 -18.75 -10.44
CA ASN A 40 -9.73 -18.43 -11.76
C ASN A 40 -8.83 -17.47 -12.57
N PHE A 41 -7.75 -16.94 -11.98
CA PHE A 41 -6.75 -16.15 -12.69
C PHE A 41 -5.53 -17.00 -13.00
N HIS A 42 -5.00 -16.88 -14.22
CA HIS A 42 -3.70 -17.42 -14.55
C HIS A 42 -2.60 -16.63 -13.84
N TYR A 43 -1.45 -17.27 -13.60
CA TYR A 43 -0.36 -16.66 -12.84
C TYR A 43 0.11 -15.32 -13.43
N HIS A 44 0.13 -15.17 -14.76
CA HIS A 44 0.52 -13.93 -15.42
C HIS A 44 -0.52 -12.79 -15.25
N GLU A 45 -1.80 -13.12 -15.07
CA GLU A 45 -2.90 -12.16 -14.84
C GLU A 45 -2.94 -11.65 -13.39
N LEU A 46 -2.31 -12.35 -12.46
CA LEU A 46 -2.24 -11.92 -11.06
C LEU A 46 -1.52 -10.58 -10.95
N LYS A 47 -2.25 -9.59 -10.43
CA LYS A 47 -1.69 -8.27 -10.12
C LYS A 47 -0.68 -8.38 -8.99
N HIS A 48 0.50 -7.79 -9.21
CA HIS A 48 1.50 -7.65 -8.15
C HIS A 48 0.96 -6.73 -7.06
N VAL A 49 1.11 -7.10 -5.79
CA VAL A 49 0.67 -6.28 -4.65
C VAL A 49 1.92 -5.72 -3.97
N VAL A 50 2.04 -4.40 -3.92
CA VAL A 50 3.12 -3.71 -3.20
C VAL A 50 2.54 -3.07 -1.94
N ILE A 51 3.00 -3.50 -0.78
CA ILE A 51 2.57 -2.95 0.50
C ILE A 51 3.61 -1.91 0.94
N VAL A 52 3.18 -0.66 1.13
CA VAL A 52 4.00 0.44 1.63
C VAL A 52 3.58 0.71 3.07
N GLY A 53 4.49 0.52 4.02
CA GLY A 53 4.20 0.75 5.42
C GLY A 53 5.34 0.32 6.35
N ASP A 54 5.05 0.28 7.63
CA ASP A 54 6.00 -0.07 8.67
C ASP A 54 6.36 -1.57 8.66
N LEU A 55 7.66 -1.85 8.67
CA LEU A 55 8.17 -3.22 8.62
C LEU A 55 7.88 -4.00 9.91
N GLU A 56 7.86 -3.36 11.07
CA GLU A 56 7.56 -4.03 12.34
C GLU A 56 6.12 -4.51 12.40
N TYR A 57 5.17 -3.70 11.90
CA TYR A 57 3.79 -4.12 11.73
C TYR A 57 3.68 -5.30 10.75
N LEU A 58 4.28 -5.17 9.57
CA LEU A 58 4.17 -6.18 8.50
C LEU A 58 4.79 -7.52 8.89
N ARG A 59 5.83 -7.54 9.73
CA ARG A 59 6.37 -8.79 10.30
C ARG A 59 5.33 -9.61 11.06
N LYS A 60 4.37 -8.95 11.75
CA LYS A 60 3.29 -9.65 12.46
C LYS A 60 2.30 -10.30 11.49
N GLU A 61 1.90 -9.57 10.44
CA GLU A 61 0.96 -10.01 9.42
C GLU A 61 1.58 -11.04 8.45
N TRP A 62 2.91 -11.02 8.23
CA TRP A 62 3.60 -11.81 7.22
C TRP A 62 3.37 -13.33 7.33
N LYS A 63 3.16 -13.83 8.56
CA LYS A 63 2.80 -15.23 8.82
C LYS A 63 1.54 -15.68 8.08
N THR A 64 0.68 -14.76 7.68
CA THR A 64 -0.56 -15.06 6.93
C THR A 64 -0.41 -14.83 5.42
N LEU A 65 0.66 -14.15 5.00
CA LEU A 65 0.87 -13.70 3.62
C LEU A 65 1.97 -14.47 2.87
N TYR A 66 2.92 -15.08 3.57
CA TYR A 66 4.14 -15.65 2.97
C TYR A 66 3.90 -16.71 1.88
N ASN A 67 2.75 -17.39 1.89
CA ASN A 67 2.37 -18.39 0.88
C ASN A 67 1.68 -17.80 -0.36
N LEU A 68 1.41 -16.50 -0.39
CA LEU A 68 0.72 -15.84 -1.49
C LEU A 68 1.75 -15.27 -2.48
N PRO A 69 1.61 -15.50 -3.81
CA PRO A 69 2.59 -15.07 -4.79
C PRO A 69 2.52 -13.56 -5.08
N LYS A 70 3.57 -13.01 -5.70
CA LYS A 70 3.64 -11.62 -6.21
C LYS A 70 3.29 -10.55 -5.17
N ILE A 71 3.85 -10.68 -3.96
CA ILE A 71 3.74 -9.67 -2.91
C ILE A 71 5.13 -9.08 -2.69
N SER A 72 5.22 -7.75 -2.64
CA SER A 72 6.42 -7.04 -2.22
C SER A 72 6.10 -6.06 -1.13
N ILE A 73 7.07 -5.82 -0.26
CA ILE A 73 6.98 -4.86 0.84
C ILE A 73 8.00 -3.76 0.59
N LEU A 74 7.55 -2.51 0.65
CA LEU A 74 8.40 -1.34 0.75
C LEU A 74 8.31 -0.81 2.18
N ASN A 75 9.42 -0.89 2.90
CA ASN A 75 9.56 -0.22 4.19
C ASN A 75 9.63 1.29 3.96
N GLY A 76 8.57 2.00 4.29
CA GLY A 76 8.42 3.42 3.97
C GLY A 76 7.10 3.98 4.47
N SER A 77 6.88 5.28 4.21
CA SER A 77 5.66 5.96 4.62
C SER A 77 4.74 6.22 3.42
N PRO A 78 3.43 5.91 3.51
CA PRO A 78 2.47 6.32 2.49
C PRO A 78 2.31 7.84 2.31
N LEU A 79 2.83 8.66 3.23
CA LEU A 79 2.85 10.12 3.09
C LEU A 79 4.10 10.62 2.34
N SER A 80 5.13 9.77 2.21
CA SER A 80 6.38 10.10 1.53
C SER A 80 6.21 9.99 0.02
N ARG A 81 6.17 11.14 -0.67
CA ARG A 81 6.08 11.17 -2.15
C ARG A 81 7.22 10.41 -2.83
N ALA A 82 8.39 10.36 -2.22
CA ALA A 82 9.53 9.60 -2.75
C ALA A 82 9.25 8.09 -2.75
N ASP A 83 8.62 7.57 -1.68
CA ASP A 83 8.26 6.15 -1.57
C ASP A 83 7.14 5.80 -2.57
N LEU A 84 6.15 6.68 -2.71
CA LEU A 84 5.06 6.49 -3.68
C LEU A 84 5.55 6.53 -5.14
N ARG A 85 6.53 7.39 -5.45
CA ARG A 85 7.19 7.39 -6.77
C ARG A 85 8.02 6.14 -6.99
N ALA A 86 8.72 5.64 -5.96
CA ALA A 86 9.53 4.43 -6.07
C ALA A 86 8.70 3.19 -6.40
N VAL A 87 7.40 3.18 -6.10
CA VAL A 87 6.48 2.10 -6.48
C VAL A 87 5.69 2.39 -7.76
N ASN A 88 5.98 3.47 -8.48
CA ASN A 88 5.24 3.88 -9.68
C ASN A 88 3.72 3.97 -9.46
N ILE A 89 3.30 4.69 -8.40
CA ILE A 89 1.86 4.80 -8.04
C ILE A 89 0.97 5.36 -9.16
N ASN A 90 1.54 6.11 -10.10
CA ASN A 90 0.85 6.63 -11.28
C ASN A 90 0.51 5.54 -12.33
N LEU A 91 1.19 4.39 -12.27
CA LEU A 91 0.96 3.22 -13.15
C LEU A 91 0.26 2.07 -12.42
N CYS A 92 -0.24 2.29 -11.20
CA CYS A 92 -1.01 1.29 -10.47
C CYS A 92 -2.47 1.27 -10.97
N ASP A 93 -3.10 0.09 -11.00
CA ASP A 93 -4.52 -0.04 -11.30
C ASP A 93 -5.39 0.39 -10.13
N MET A 94 -4.86 0.29 -8.91
CA MET A 94 -5.55 0.64 -7.69
C MET A 94 -4.55 0.98 -6.58
N CYS A 95 -4.79 2.10 -5.90
CA CYS A 95 -4.15 2.42 -4.64
C CYS A 95 -5.17 2.26 -3.51
N VAL A 96 -4.91 1.33 -2.59
CA VAL A 96 -5.74 1.04 -1.43
C VAL A 96 -5.09 1.68 -0.20
N ILE A 97 -5.83 2.54 0.50
CA ILE A 97 -5.35 3.19 1.72
C ILE A 97 -6.06 2.57 2.91
N ILE A 98 -5.29 2.05 3.86
CA ILE A 98 -5.78 1.30 5.02
C ILE A 98 -5.14 1.86 6.27
N SER A 99 -5.94 2.15 7.30
CA SER A 99 -5.44 2.49 8.64
C SER A 99 -5.78 1.38 9.62
N ALA A 100 -4.77 0.89 10.32
CA ALA A 100 -4.91 -0.04 11.45
C ALA A 100 -4.66 0.67 12.80
N ARG A 101 -4.34 1.98 12.78
CA ARG A 101 -4.14 2.74 14.01
C ARG A 101 -5.48 2.95 14.72
N VAL A 102 -5.48 2.72 16.03
CA VAL A 102 -6.63 3.01 16.87
C VAL A 102 -6.70 4.53 17.07
N PRO A 103 -7.81 5.20 16.70
CA PRO A 103 -7.97 6.62 16.92
C PRO A 103 -7.86 6.95 18.41
N ASN A 104 -7.25 8.10 18.72
CA ASN A 104 -7.25 8.59 20.09
C ASN A 104 -8.69 9.00 20.47
N THR A 105 -9.17 8.58 21.63
CA THR A 105 -10.60 8.71 22.03
C THR A 105 -11.08 10.15 22.24
N GLU A 106 -10.16 11.11 22.28
CA GLU A 106 -10.47 12.52 22.58
C GLU A 106 -11.09 13.26 21.40
N ASP A 107 -10.76 12.90 20.16
CA ASP A 107 -11.30 13.57 18.96
C ASP A 107 -11.55 12.55 17.84
N THR A 108 -12.80 12.11 17.75
CA THR A 108 -13.26 11.16 16.74
C THR A 108 -13.21 11.74 15.32
N THR A 109 -13.15 13.06 15.15
CA THR A 109 -13.07 13.70 13.84
C THR A 109 -11.70 13.50 13.18
N LEU A 110 -10.66 13.24 13.98
CA LEU A 110 -9.30 13.04 13.50
C LEU A 110 -8.96 11.57 13.19
N ALA A 111 -9.91 10.64 13.36
CA ALA A 111 -9.70 9.21 13.17
C ALA A 111 -9.14 8.85 11.78
N ASP A 112 -9.64 9.51 10.72
CA ASP A 112 -9.28 9.21 9.33
C ASP A 112 -8.27 10.20 8.73
N LYS A 113 -7.64 11.06 9.57
CA LYS A 113 -6.72 12.12 9.13
C LYS A 113 -5.65 11.61 8.16
N GLU A 114 -5.00 10.49 8.48
CA GLU A 114 -3.91 9.97 7.65
C GLU A 114 -4.38 9.45 6.30
N ALA A 115 -5.53 8.77 6.29
CA ALA A 115 -6.13 8.26 5.06
C ALA A 115 -6.51 9.42 4.12
N ILE A 116 -7.12 10.47 4.67
CA ILE A 116 -7.47 11.69 3.92
C ILE A 116 -6.21 12.37 3.38
N LEU A 117 -5.19 12.57 4.22
CA LEU A 117 -3.94 13.21 3.81
C LEU A 117 -3.20 12.42 2.73
N ALA A 118 -3.12 11.09 2.83
CA ALA A 118 -2.54 10.26 1.78
C ALA A 118 -3.32 10.37 0.46
N SER A 119 -4.65 10.31 0.50
CA SER A 119 -5.49 10.44 -0.69
C SER A 119 -5.27 11.79 -1.38
N LEU A 120 -5.25 12.89 -0.62
CA LEU A 120 -4.97 14.23 -1.14
C LEU A 120 -3.55 14.33 -1.72
N ASN A 121 -2.55 13.75 -1.05
CA ASN A 121 -1.17 13.75 -1.50
C ASN A 121 -1.02 13.00 -2.85
N ILE A 122 -1.63 11.81 -2.98
CA ILE A 122 -1.59 11.01 -4.20
C ILE A 122 -2.28 11.77 -5.36
N LYS A 123 -3.45 12.36 -5.11
CA LYS A 123 -4.15 13.17 -6.12
C LYS A 123 -3.31 14.36 -6.59
N ALA A 124 -2.65 15.05 -5.66
CA ALA A 124 -1.79 16.18 -5.99
C ALA A 124 -0.54 15.76 -6.80
N MET A 125 -0.04 14.54 -6.63
CA MET A 125 1.05 14.01 -7.46
C MET A 125 0.60 13.72 -8.89
N GLN A 126 -0.58 13.11 -9.06
CA GLN A 126 -1.12 12.78 -10.38
C GLN A 126 -1.43 14.04 -11.22
N SER A 127 -1.91 15.12 -10.57
CA SER A 127 -2.18 16.38 -11.26
C SER A 127 -0.91 17.09 -11.74
N MET A 128 0.19 17.02 -10.98
CA MET A 128 1.48 17.62 -11.38
C MET A 128 2.18 16.85 -12.51
N GLU A 129 1.93 15.56 -12.64
CA GLU A 129 2.47 14.71 -13.71
C GLU A 129 1.64 14.76 -15.00
N SER A 130 0.53 15.51 -15.00
CA SER A 130 -0.32 15.74 -16.18
C SER A 130 -0.23 17.17 -16.76
N PRO A 131 0.93 17.71 -17.20
CA PRO A 131 0.96 18.99 -17.93
C PRO A 131 0.49 18.88 -19.39
N ASN A 132 0.26 17.67 -19.93
CA ASN A 132 0.07 17.43 -21.36
C ASN A 132 -1.09 16.46 -21.69
N ARG A 133 -2.24 16.63 -21.03
CA ARG A 133 -3.52 16.15 -21.57
C ARG A 133 -4.48 17.32 -21.74
#